data_AF-A0A4Y0BLG1-F1
#
_entry.id   AF-A0A4Y0BLG1-F1
#
_cell.length_a   1.000
_cell.length_b   1.000
_cell.length_c   1.000
_cell.angle_alpha   90.00
_cell.angle_beta   90.00
_cell.angle_gamma   90.00
#
_symmetry.space_group_name_H-M   'P 1'
#
loop_
_entity.id
_entity.type
_entity.pdbx_description
1 polymer ?
#
loop_
_entity_poly.entity_id
_entity_poly.type
_entity_poly.pdbx_seq_one_letter_code
_entity_poly.pdbx_strand_id
1 'polypeptide(L)'
;MSPPGNGIFVVRGEMSTLTTAMRRGSRWSFNTYQDDDKDVLLKSFQELKEVLLQVEDLRLVEPNVFLSPFLDVIRSEETTGPVTSLALSAVNKFLSYGLIDPTHSTLAATVENIADAVTHARFVGTDQTSDGWF
;
A
#
# COMPACT_ATOMS: atom_id res chain seq x y z
N MET A 1 -8.11 7.76 -22.21
CA MET A 1 -9.48 7.57 -21.66
C MET A 1 -9.37 7.59 -20.15
N SER A 2 -9.98 8.57 -19.47
CA SER A 2 -10.07 8.59 -18.01
C SER A 2 -10.94 7.42 -17.53
N PRO A 3 -10.64 6.74 -16.41
CA PRO A 3 -11.49 5.68 -15.91
C PRO A 3 -12.86 6.28 -15.56
N PRO A 4 -13.96 5.59 -15.86
CA PRO A 4 -15.29 6.08 -15.57
C PRO A 4 -15.51 6.02 -14.05
N GLY A 5 -15.57 7.15 -13.33
CA GLY A 5 -16.12 7.32 -11.96
C GLY A 5 -15.70 6.34 -10.84
N ASN A 6 -14.84 5.36 -11.12
CA ASN A 6 -14.68 4.12 -10.38
C ASN A 6 -13.31 4.03 -9.71
N GLY A 7 -12.49 5.09 -9.81
CA GLY A 7 -11.18 5.14 -9.16
C GLY A 7 -11.28 4.84 -7.67
N ILE A 8 -12.35 5.30 -7.02
CA ILE A 8 -12.63 5.01 -5.61
C ILE A 8 -12.77 3.50 -5.34
N PHE A 9 -13.40 2.74 -6.25
CA PHE A 9 -13.53 1.28 -6.11
C PHE A 9 -12.20 0.56 -6.34
N VAL A 10 -11.34 1.10 -7.22
CA VAL A 10 -9.98 0.57 -7.39
C VAL A 10 -9.21 0.71 -6.08
N VAL A 11 -9.15 1.91 -5.50
CA VAL A 11 -8.42 2.16 -4.24
C VAL A 11 -8.97 1.28 -3.11
N ARG A 12 -10.31 1.19 -2.97
CA ARG A 12 -10.95 0.31 -1.97
C ARG A 12 -10.62 -1.17 -2.19
N GLY A 13 -10.57 -1.64 -3.43
CA GLY A 13 -10.23 -3.02 -3.79
C GLY A 13 -8.78 -3.37 -3.48
N GLU A 14 -7.84 -2.49 -3.84
CA GLU A 14 -6.42 -2.67 -3.52
C GLU A 14 -6.18 -2.63 -2.00
N MET A 15 -6.80 -1.69 -1.29
CA MET A 15 -6.76 -1.63 0.18
C MET A 15 -7.26 -2.93 0.82
N SER A 16 -8.41 -3.45 0.37
CA SER A 16 -8.96 -4.72 0.89
C SER A 16 -8.02 -5.89 0.64
N THR A 17 -7.39 -5.94 -0.53
CA THR A 17 -6.43 -6.99 -0.90
C THR A 17 -5.21 -6.95 0.01
N LEU A 18 -4.65 -5.75 0.24
CA LEU A 18 -3.44 -5.56 1.03
C LEU A 18 -3.66 -5.86 2.51
N THR A 19 -4.70 -5.28 3.11
CA THR A 19 -5.06 -5.52 4.52
C THR A 19 -5.38 -6.99 4.80
N THR A 20 -5.99 -7.70 3.84
CA THR A 20 -6.20 -9.15 3.93
C THR A 20 -4.89 -9.92 3.92
N ALA A 21 -3.96 -9.56 3.03
CA ALA A 21 -2.64 -10.20 2.95
C ALA A 21 -1.82 -9.98 4.23
N MET A 22 -1.81 -8.76 4.76
CA MET A 22 -1.11 -8.39 5.99
C MET A 22 -1.60 -9.21 7.20
N ARG A 23 -2.93 -9.34 7.37
CA ARG A 23 -3.54 -10.13 8.45
C ARG A 23 -3.25 -11.63 8.34
N ARG A 24 -3.03 -12.16 7.13
CA ARG A 24 -2.70 -13.58 6.93
C ARG A 24 -1.30 -13.94 7.41
N GLY A 25 -0.36 -12.99 7.39
CA GLY A 25 1.00 -13.18 7.92
C GLY A 25 1.03 -13.35 9.45
N SER A 26 -0.01 -12.93 10.17
CA SER A 26 -0.05 -12.95 11.64
C SER A 26 -0.24 -14.32 12.27
N ARG A 27 -0.63 -15.36 11.52
CA ARG A 27 -0.95 -16.69 12.10
C ARG A 27 0.25 -17.47 12.66
N TRP A 28 1.49 -16.98 12.52
CA TRP A 28 2.70 -17.68 13.00
C TRP A 28 3.68 -16.80 13.80
N SER A 29 3.49 -15.48 13.89
CA SER A 29 4.51 -14.58 14.48
C SER A 29 4.21 -14.27 15.94
N PHE A 30 4.84 -14.99 16.87
CA PHE A 30 4.82 -14.71 18.32
C PHE A 30 5.87 -13.68 18.75
N ASN A 31 6.06 -12.61 17.97
CA ASN A 31 7.09 -11.62 18.25
C ASN A 31 6.44 -10.25 18.50
N THR A 32 6.41 -9.82 19.76
CA THR A 32 5.72 -8.62 20.25
C THR A 32 6.15 -7.32 19.57
N TYR A 33 7.37 -7.23 19.01
CA TYR A 33 7.84 -6.05 18.27
C TYR A 33 7.31 -5.96 16.83
N GLN A 34 6.94 -7.09 16.21
CA GLN A 34 6.40 -7.10 14.84
C GLN A 34 4.92 -6.70 14.78
N ASP A 35 4.26 -6.66 15.94
CA ASP A 35 2.86 -6.30 16.08
C ASP A 35 2.68 -4.79 15.93
N ASP A 36 3.56 -3.99 16.55
CA ASP A 36 3.44 -2.52 16.58
C ASP A 36 3.50 -1.87 15.19
N ASP A 37 4.49 -2.18 14.34
CA ASP A 37 4.60 -1.59 12.99
C ASP A 37 3.46 -2.06 12.06
N LYS A 38 3.06 -3.33 12.16
CA LYS A 38 1.92 -3.85 11.41
C LYS A 38 0.61 -3.21 11.86
N ASP A 39 0.45 -2.95 13.15
CA ASP A 39 -0.69 -2.25 13.70
C ASP A 39 -0.73 -0.78 13.25
N VAL A 40 0.43 -0.11 13.16
CA VAL A 40 0.53 1.23 12.58
C VAL A 40 0.09 1.24 11.11
N LEU A 41 0.57 0.29 10.30
CA LEU A 41 0.17 0.18 8.89
C LEU A 41 -1.31 -0.16 8.73
N LEU A 42 -1.84 -1.09 9.54
CA LEU A 42 -3.27 -1.44 9.49
C LEU A 42 -4.15 -0.25 9.92
N LYS A 43 -3.67 0.57 10.87
CA LYS A 43 -4.33 1.80 11.29
C LYS A 43 -4.37 2.83 10.17
N SER A 44 -3.29 3.04 9.42
CA SER A 44 -3.29 3.99 8.30
C SER A 44 -4.28 3.59 7.19
N PHE A 45 -4.46 2.28 6.94
CA PHE A 45 -5.52 1.81 6.04
C PHE A 45 -6.93 2.00 6.60
N GLN A 46 -7.10 1.91 7.91
CA GLN A 46 -8.39 2.17 8.56
C GLN A 46 -8.76 3.65 8.47
N GLU A 47 -7.79 4.56 8.66
CA GLU A 47 -7.97 6.00 8.45
C GLU A 47 -8.31 6.31 6.98
N LEU A 48 -7.60 5.71 6.02
CA LEU A 48 -7.93 5.85 4.60
C LEU A 48 -9.35 5.36 4.29
N LYS A 49 -9.77 4.24 4.88
CA LYS A 49 -11.13 3.72 4.70
C LYS A 49 -12.17 4.75 5.16
N GLU A 50 -11.96 5.41 6.29
CA GLU A 50 -12.86 6.44 6.80
C GLU A 50 -12.95 7.63 5.85
N VAL A 51 -11.82 8.12 5.34
CA VAL A 51 -11.79 9.17 4.31
C VAL A 51 -12.59 8.76 3.08
N LEU A 52 -12.34 7.55 2.56
CA LEU A 52 -13.02 7.07 1.35
C LEU A 52 -14.52 6.81 1.56
N LEU A 53 -15.00 6.62 2.80
CA LEU A 53 -16.43 6.49 3.08
C LEU A 53 -17.16 7.85 3.06
N GLN A 54 -16.45 8.95 3.35
CA GLN A 54 -17.03 10.29 3.37
C GLN A 54 -17.04 10.97 1.99
N VAL A 55 -16.41 10.36 0.98
CA VAL A 55 -16.20 10.97 -0.33
C VAL A 55 -16.91 10.17 -1.42
N GLU A 56 -17.66 10.88 -2.27
CA GLU A 56 -18.36 10.29 -3.42
C GLU A 56 -17.45 10.13 -4.65
N ASP A 57 -16.44 11.00 -4.79
CA ASP A 57 -15.54 11.06 -5.93
C ASP A 57 -14.08 11.17 -5.50
N LEU A 58 -13.24 10.22 -5.92
CA LEU A 58 -11.82 10.17 -5.60
C LEU A 58 -11.06 11.44 -6.04
N ARG A 59 -11.54 12.15 -7.08
CA ARG A 59 -10.94 13.41 -7.55
C ARG A 59 -10.97 14.54 -6.51
N LEU A 60 -11.80 14.41 -5.47
CA LEU A 60 -11.87 15.36 -4.36
C LEU A 60 -10.85 15.05 -3.25
N VAL A 61 -10.13 13.93 -3.37
CA VAL A 61 -9.13 13.50 -2.41
C VAL A 61 -7.75 13.75 -2.98
N GLU A 62 -6.89 14.40 -2.20
CA GLU A 62 -5.50 14.60 -2.61
C GLU A 62 -4.78 13.26 -2.83
N PRO A 63 -3.99 13.10 -3.90
CA PRO A 63 -3.32 11.83 -4.21
C PRO A 63 -2.53 11.22 -3.06
N ASN A 64 -1.80 12.05 -2.30
CA ASN A 64 -0.99 11.58 -1.18
C ASN A 64 -1.82 10.94 -0.06
N VAL A 65 -3.08 11.34 0.13
CA VAL A 65 -3.95 10.79 1.19
C VAL A 65 -4.22 9.31 0.95
N PHE A 66 -4.52 8.92 -0.30
CA PHE A 66 -4.75 7.51 -0.62
C PHE A 66 -3.50 6.75 -0.99
N LEU A 67 -2.39 7.42 -1.34
CA LEU A 67 -1.11 6.77 -1.64
C LEU A 67 -0.31 6.43 -0.39
N SER A 68 -0.30 7.30 0.63
CA SER A 68 0.58 7.16 1.80
C SER A 68 0.55 5.75 2.40
N PRO A 69 -0.62 5.15 2.72
CA PRO A 69 -0.66 3.82 3.34
C PRO A 69 0.01 2.73 2.49
N PHE A 70 -0.07 2.83 1.15
CA PHE A 70 0.60 1.88 0.25
C PHE A 70 2.11 2.13 0.18
N LEU A 71 2.53 3.39 0.19
CA LEU A 71 3.95 3.76 0.19
C LEU A 71 4.63 3.37 1.51
N ASP A 72 3.91 3.49 2.63
CA ASP A 72 4.40 3.11 3.96
C ASP A 72 4.61 1.59 4.04
N VAL A 73 3.73 0.80 3.42
CA VAL A 73 3.95 -0.65 3.25
C VAL A 73 5.19 -0.94 2.41
N ILE A 74 5.44 -0.19 1.34
CA ILE A 74 6.62 -0.40 0.48
C ILE A 74 7.92 -0.08 1.23
N ARG A 75 7.92 0.97 2.05
CA ARG A 75 9.08 1.40 2.86
C ARG A 75 9.33 0.52 4.07
N SER A 76 8.30 -0.11 4.61
CA SER A 76 8.41 -0.88 5.85
C SER A 76 9.25 -2.14 5.64
N GLU A 77 10.36 -2.21 6.37
CA GLU A 77 11.27 -3.35 6.34
C GLU A 77 10.67 -4.64 6.91
N GLU A 78 9.60 -4.51 7.72
CA GLU A 78 8.90 -5.63 8.37
C GLU A 78 7.80 -6.24 7.47
N THR A 79 7.61 -5.70 6.27
CA THR A 79 6.66 -6.25 5.30
C THR A 79 7.27 -7.40 4.51
N THR A 80 6.46 -8.43 4.24
CA THR A 80 6.93 -9.59 3.49
C THR A 80 6.95 -9.27 1.99
N GLY A 81 7.88 -9.87 1.24
CA GLY A 81 7.98 -9.68 -0.21
C GLY A 81 6.65 -9.77 -0.97
N PRO A 82 5.76 -10.75 -0.68
CA PRO A 82 4.43 -10.80 -1.29
C PRO A 82 3.54 -9.58 -0.98
N VAL A 83 3.57 -9.05 0.25
CA VAL A 83 2.80 -7.85 0.63
C VAL A 83 3.37 -6.61 -0.05
N THR A 84 4.69 -6.43 -0.04
CA THR A 84 5.39 -5.34 -0.74
C THR A 84 5.07 -5.36 -2.24
N SER A 85 5.07 -6.55 -2.85
CA SER A 85 4.71 -6.74 -4.27
C SER A 85 3.27 -6.33 -4.57
N LEU A 86 2.32 -6.67 -3.68
CA LEU A 86 0.92 -6.23 -3.82
C LEU A 86 0.80 -4.70 -3.71
N ALA A 87 1.52 -4.07 -2.80
CA ALA A 87 1.52 -2.61 -2.65
C ALA A 87 2.09 -1.91 -3.89
N LEU A 88 3.21 -2.39 -4.44
CA LEU A 88 3.78 -1.90 -5.69
C LEU A 88 2.82 -2.06 -6.87
N SER A 89 2.15 -3.21 -6.95
CA SER A 89 1.12 -3.47 -7.97
C SER A 89 -0.03 -2.48 -7.87
N ALA A 90 -0.49 -2.17 -6.65
CA ALA A 90 -1.54 -1.17 -6.41
C ALA A 90 -1.10 0.23 -6.88
N VAL A 91 0.10 0.68 -6.51
CA VAL A 91 0.64 1.97 -6.95
C VAL A 91 0.75 2.04 -8.48
N ASN A 92 1.24 0.97 -9.12
CA ASN A 92 1.30 0.90 -10.57
C ASN A 92 -0.09 0.97 -11.23
N LYS A 93 -1.12 0.35 -10.64
CA LYS A 93 -2.50 0.47 -11.12
C LYS A 93 -3.03 1.88 -10.97
N PHE A 94 -2.75 2.57 -9.86
CA PHE A 94 -3.20 3.95 -9.65
C PHE A 94 -2.61 4.89 -10.71
N LEU A 95 -1.33 4.70 -11.04
CA LEU A 95 -0.66 5.41 -12.14
C LEU A 95 -1.24 5.04 -13.51
N SER A 96 -1.36 3.75 -13.80
CA SER A 96 -1.84 3.24 -15.10
C SER A 96 -3.28 3.64 -15.39
N TYR A 97 -4.11 3.76 -14.36
CA TYR A 97 -5.48 4.23 -14.47
C TYR A 97 -5.59 5.77 -14.42
N GLY A 98 -4.51 6.50 -14.20
CA GLY A 98 -4.56 7.97 -14.14
C GLY A 98 -5.40 8.47 -12.97
N LEU A 99 -5.32 7.80 -11.81
CA LEU A 99 -5.97 8.26 -10.58
C LEU A 99 -5.26 9.47 -9.96
N ILE A 100 -4.03 9.74 -10.39
CA ILE A 100 -3.24 10.90 -10.01
C ILE A 100 -3.33 11.91 -11.15
N ASP A 101 -3.98 13.04 -10.89
CA ASP A 101 -4.13 14.09 -11.90
C ASP A 101 -2.78 14.76 -12.19
N PRO A 102 -2.29 14.74 -13.45
CA PRO A 102 -1.02 15.34 -13.83
C PRO A 102 -1.01 16.88 -13.76
N THR A 103 -2.17 17.51 -13.52
CA THR A 103 -2.31 18.96 -13.38
C THR A 103 -2.39 19.41 -11.92
N HIS A 104 -2.40 18.47 -10.96
CA HIS A 104 -2.49 18.79 -9.55
C HIS A 104 -1.19 19.44 -9.06
N SER A 105 -1.30 20.50 -8.23
CA SER A 105 -0.15 21.25 -7.69
C SER A 105 0.80 20.38 -6.85
N THR A 106 0.29 19.31 -6.26
CA THR A 106 1.06 18.37 -5.44
C THR A 106 1.70 17.23 -6.22
N LEU A 107 1.56 17.17 -7.55
CA LEU A 107 2.09 16.07 -8.37
C LEU A 107 3.58 15.82 -8.13
N ALA A 108 4.39 16.87 -8.07
CA ALA A 108 5.83 16.74 -7.86
C ALA A 108 6.14 16.01 -6.54
N ALA A 109 5.49 16.43 -5.45
CA ALA A 109 5.62 15.79 -4.14
C ALA A 109 5.09 14.35 -4.15
N THR A 110 4.00 14.08 -4.88
CA THR A 110 3.46 12.73 -5.03
C THR A 110 4.43 11.80 -5.77
N VAL A 111 5.04 12.27 -6.85
CA VAL A 111 6.04 11.50 -7.61
C VAL A 111 7.31 11.28 -6.79
N GLU A 112 7.77 12.29 -6.07
CA GLU A 112 8.90 12.19 -5.14
C GLU A 112 8.62 11.14 -4.05
N ASN A 113 7.45 11.17 -3.43
CA ASN A 113 7.04 10.18 -2.43
C ASN A 113 7.01 8.75 -3.00
N ILE A 114 6.52 8.58 -4.24
CA ILE A 114 6.54 7.27 -4.90
C ILE A 114 7.97 6.81 -5.14
N ALA A 115 8.83 7.68 -5.68
CA ALA A 115 10.22 7.36 -5.98
C ALA A 115 10.99 7.00 -4.71
N ASP A 116 10.86 7.81 -3.66
CA ASP A 116 11.43 7.57 -2.34
C ASP A 116 11.00 6.21 -1.79
N ALA A 117 9.69 5.90 -1.78
CA ALA A 117 9.21 4.62 -1.29
C ALA A 117 9.80 3.43 -2.09
N VAL A 118 9.81 3.52 -3.41
CA VAL A 118 10.33 2.45 -4.28
C VAL A 118 11.83 2.25 -4.09
N THR A 119 12.61 3.31 -3.82
CA THR A 119 14.05 3.19 -3.54
C THR A 119 14.36 2.48 -2.23
N HIS A 120 13.43 2.51 -1.27
CA HIS A 120 13.53 1.81 0.01
C HIS A 120 12.86 0.42 -0.02
N ALA A 121 12.24 0.03 -1.14
CA ALA A 121 11.55 -1.25 -1.26
C ALA A 121 12.53 -2.41 -1.09
N ARG A 122 12.27 -3.28 -0.11
CA ARG A 122 13.04 -4.51 0.10
C ARG A 122 12.20 -5.72 -0.27
N PHE A 123 12.74 -6.56 -1.14
CA PHE A 123 12.22 -7.90 -1.38
C PHE A 123 12.97 -8.86 -0.49
N VAL A 124 12.47 -9.06 0.73
CA VAL A 124 12.96 -10.14 1.57
C VAL A 124 12.47 -11.43 0.93
N GLY A 125 13.39 -12.15 0.26
CA GLY A 125 13.14 -13.51 -0.17
C GLY A 125 12.68 -14.30 1.05
N THR A 126 11.56 -15.01 0.94
CA THR A 126 11.23 -16.03 1.93
C THR A 126 12.29 -17.11 1.77
N ASP A 127 13.44 -16.96 2.42
CA ASP A 127 14.39 -18.04 2.57
C ASP A 127 13.65 -19.12 3.35
N GLN A 128 13.11 -20.08 2.61
CA GLN A 128 12.96 -21.42 3.14
C GLN A 128 14.39 -21.93 3.26
N THR A 129 15.04 -21.68 4.40
CA THR A 129 16.11 -22.55 4.87
C THR A 129 15.47 -23.91 5.15
N SER A 130 15.24 -24.64 4.06
CA SER A 130 14.99 -26.07 4.03
C SER A 130 16.35 -26.72 3.86
N ASP A 131 17.25 -26.47 4.80
CA ASP A 131 18.53 -27.17 4.83
C ASP A 131 18.40 -28.27 5.87
N GLY A 132 18.19 -29.49 5.36
CA GLY A 132 18.19 -30.72 6.13
C GLY A 132 19.55 -31.07 6.73
N TRP A 133 19.60 -32.31 7.23
CA TRP A 133 20.70 -33.01 7.93
C TRP A 133 20.72 -32.70 9.45
N PHE A 134 20.30 -33.59 10.36
CA PHE A 134 20.32 -35.07 10.40
C PHE A 134 18.99 -35.67 10.84
#